data_AF-A0A365TXC3-F1
#
_entry.id   AF-A0A365TXC3-F1
#
_cell.length_a   1.000
_cell.length_b   1.000
_cell.length_c   1.000
_cell.angle_alpha   90.00
_cell.angle_beta   90.00
_cell.angle_gamma   90.00
#
_symmetry.space_group_name_H-M   'P 1'
#
loop_
_entity.id
_entity.type
_entity.pdbx_description
1 polymer ?
#
loop_
_entity_poly.entity_id
_entity_poly.type
_entity_poly.pdbx_seq_one_letter_code
_entity_poly.pdbx_strand_id
1 'polypeptide(L)'
;MKLYNAGDKSKAICETCQDMVETTFLYRDVPFDDGTGKVKDILASVCDRCGEVVAIPAQSLPAIRRAREKIEVSLEAQVPASDIEILDAAATRISERASVRHRKFLLAFYVRKMARDPQGAERIKQLFLEAKAAKPKAKVRVPRKRLSFKVSHDFEEEFAAFAKISGLKKTQVLRGVVRDIRSDLVAPEHPASLSQLRELVATMES
;
A
#
# COMPACT_ATOMS: atom_id res chain seq x y z
N MET A 1 -20.82 -11.19 -17.17
CA MET A 1 -19.86 -10.20 -17.73
C MET A 1 -19.54 -10.61 -19.15
N LYS A 2 -19.68 -9.72 -20.14
CA LYS A 2 -19.26 -9.98 -21.53
C LYS A 2 -17.80 -9.58 -21.69
N LEU A 3 -16.99 -10.44 -22.32
CA LEU A 3 -15.63 -10.10 -22.74
C LEU A 3 -15.64 -9.52 -24.15
N TYR A 4 -14.77 -8.57 -24.41
CA TYR A 4 -14.62 -7.89 -25.70
C TYR A 4 -13.21 -8.14 -26.27
N ASN A 5 -13.12 -8.20 -27.59
CA ASN A 5 -11.86 -8.26 -28.33
C ASN A 5 -11.59 -6.94 -29.05
N ALA A 6 -10.33 -6.70 -29.39
CA ALA A 6 -9.99 -5.60 -30.28
C ALA A 6 -10.69 -5.77 -31.64
N GLY A 7 -11.31 -4.71 -32.13
CA GLY A 7 -12.13 -4.71 -33.35
C GLY A 7 -13.61 -5.00 -33.11
N ASP A 8 -14.03 -5.45 -31.92
CA ASP A 8 -15.45 -5.61 -31.63
C ASP A 8 -16.18 -4.26 -31.74
N LYS A 9 -17.38 -4.25 -32.32
CA LYS A 9 -18.22 -3.06 -32.43
C LYS A 9 -19.27 -2.97 -31.33
N SER A 10 -19.61 -1.75 -30.94
CA SER A 10 -20.71 -1.44 -30.02
C SER A 10 -21.31 -0.06 -30.31
N LYS A 11 -22.29 0.35 -29.50
CA LYS A 11 -22.85 1.71 -29.54
C LYS A 11 -22.80 2.33 -28.16
N ALA A 12 -22.41 3.61 -28.09
CA ALA A 12 -22.34 4.37 -26.85
C ALA A 12 -22.69 5.84 -27.12
N ILE A 13 -22.99 6.58 -26.06
CA ILE A 13 -23.12 8.04 -26.13
C ILE A 13 -21.71 8.64 -26.09
N CYS A 14 -21.40 9.51 -27.05
CA CYS A 14 -20.14 10.23 -27.07
C CYS A 14 -20.36 11.67 -26.59
N GLU A 15 -19.69 12.06 -25.50
CA GLU A 15 -19.78 13.42 -24.95
C GLU A 15 -19.22 14.48 -25.91
N THR A 16 -18.22 14.14 -26.74
CA THR A 16 -17.68 15.07 -27.74
C THR A 16 -18.64 15.27 -28.92
N CYS A 17 -19.28 14.20 -29.40
CA CYS A 17 -20.21 14.26 -30.53
C CYS A 17 -21.64 14.63 -30.13
N GLN A 18 -21.98 14.56 -28.84
CA GLN A 18 -23.33 14.78 -28.30
C GLN A 18 -24.40 13.90 -28.96
N ASP A 19 -24.04 12.66 -29.34
CA ASP A 19 -24.89 11.73 -30.09
C ASP A 19 -24.58 10.27 -29.72
N MET A 20 -25.50 9.37 -30.04
CA MET A 20 -25.26 7.93 -30.01
C MET A 20 -24.45 7.52 -31.24
N VAL A 21 -23.24 7.01 -31.01
CA VAL A 21 -22.27 6.70 -32.06
C VAL A 21 -21.98 5.20 -32.12
N GLU A 22 -21.55 4.74 -33.29
CA GLU A 22 -20.84 3.47 -33.38
C GLU A 22 -19.46 3.60 -32.75
N THR A 23 -19.02 2.51 -32.15
CA THR A 23 -17.74 2.44 -31.47
C THR A 23 -17.04 1.14 -31.82
N THR A 24 -15.71 1.18 -31.78
CA THR A 24 -14.85 0.01 -31.95
C THR A 24 -13.95 -0.14 -30.74
N PHE A 25 -13.84 -1.35 -30.20
CA PHE A 25 -12.91 -1.64 -29.11
C PHE A 25 -11.47 -1.64 -29.64
N LEU A 26 -10.63 -0.76 -29.11
CA LEU A 26 -9.22 -0.59 -29.51
C LEU A 26 -8.35 -0.46 -28.27
N TYR A 27 -7.06 -0.79 -28.41
CA TYR A 27 -6.07 -0.50 -27.38
C TYR A 27 -5.70 0.99 -27.40
N ARG A 28 -5.80 1.64 -26.24
CA ARG A 28 -5.50 3.06 -26.06
C ARG A 28 -4.79 3.32 -24.74
N ASP A 29 -3.99 4.37 -24.74
CA ASP A 29 -3.58 5.04 -23.52
C ASP A 29 -4.74 5.94 -23.06
N VAL A 30 -5.19 5.78 -21.82
CA VAL A 30 -6.32 6.54 -21.28
C VAL A 30 -5.85 7.36 -20.08
N PRO A 31 -5.97 8.71 -20.10
CA PRO A 31 -5.65 9.54 -18.94
C PRO A 31 -6.61 9.26 -17.78
N PHE A 32 -6.15 9.46 -16.55
CA PHE A 32 -7.05 9.49 -15.40
C PHE A 32 -7.77 10.85 -15.35
N ASP A 33 -9.04 10.86 -14.96
CA ASP A 33 -9.88 12.07 -14.87
C ASP A 33 -9.29 13.13 -13.92
N ASP A 34 -8.52 12.70 -12.92
CA ASP A 34 -7.83 13.55 -11.95
C ASP A 34 -6.50 14.14 -12.48
N GLY A 35 -6.10 13.79 -13.70
CA GLY A 35 -4.86 14.26 -14.35
C GLY A 35 -3.57 13.69 -13.75
N THR A 36 -3.65 12.75 -12.81
CA THR A 36 -2.48 12.20 -12.10
C THR A 36 -1.62 11.26 -12.94
N GLY A 37 -2.07 10.92 -14.14
CA GLY A 37 -1.34 10.07 -15.06
C GLY A 37 -2.24 9.49 -16.15
N LYS A 38 -1.75 8.40 -16.77
CA LYS A 38 -2.49 7.62 -17.75
C LYS A 38 -2.22 6.14 -17.59
N VAL A 39 -3.25 5.32 -17.80
CA VAL A 39 -3.08 3.89 -18.00
C VAL A 39 -2.69 3.66 -19.45
N LYS A 40 -1.68 2.82 -19.68
CA LYS A 40 -1.20 2.52 -21.03
C LYS A 40 -1.83 1.23 -21.54
N ASP A 41 -2.08 1.21 -22.85
CA ASP A 41 -2.39 0.00 -23.61
C ASP A 41 -3.53 -0.84 -23.00
N ILE A 42 -4.69 -0.21 -22.77
CA ILE A 42 -5.90 -0.90 -22.32
C ILE A 42 -6.96 -0.94 -23.41
N LEU A 43 -7.76 -2.01 -23.42
CA LEU A 43 -8.90 -2.07 -24.30
C LEU A 43 -9.94 -1.04 -23.87
N ALA A 44 -10.39 -0.22 -24.81
CA ALA A 44 -11.39 0.82 -24.62
C ALA A 44 -12.31 0.90 -25.85
N SER A 45 -13.57 1.24 -25.65
CA SER A 45 -14.52 1.55 -26.71
C SER A 45 -14.24 2.98 -27.21
N VAL A 46 -13.90 3.09 -28.50
CA VAL A 46 -13.51 4.35 -29.15
C VAL A 46 -14.60 4.76 -30.13
N CYS A 47 -14.99 6.03 -30.11
CA CYS A 47 -15.93 6.60 -31.07
C CYS A 47 -15.37 6.53 -32.49
N ASP A 48 -16.12 5.91 -33.41
CA ASP A 48 -15.71 5.77 -34.82
C ASP A 48 -15.71 7.13 -35.56
N ARG A 49 -16.36 8.16 -35.00
CA ARG A 49 -16.44 9.52 -35.60
C ARG A 49 -15.30 10.45 -35.16
N CYS A 50 -15.08 10.61 -33.85
CA CYS A 50 -14.10 11.57 -33.32
C CYS A 50 -12.82 10.91 -32.77
N GLY A 51 -12.79 9.58 -32.61
CA GLY A 51 -11.64 8.87 -32.09
C GLY A 51 -11.46 8.93 -30.56
N GLU A 52 -12.40 9.55 -29.85
CA GLU A 52 -12.35 9.67 -28.38
C GLU A 52 -12.73 8.35 -27.69
N VAL A 53 -12.15 8.11 -26.50
CA VAL A 53 -12.54 6.98 -25.65
C VAL A 53 -13.87 7.31 -24.97
N VAL A 54 -14.90 6.49 -25.22
CA VAL A 54 -16.25 6.72 -24.71
C VAL A 54 -16.68 5.72 -23.63
N ALA A 55 -16.03 4.56 -23.56
CA ALA A 55 -16.25 3.60 -22.49
C ALA A 55 -15.04 2.67 -22.30
N ILE A 56 -14.88 2.11 -21.11
CA ILE A 56 -13.85 1.12 -20.80
C ILE A 56 -14.54 -0.16 -20.28
N PRO A 57 -14.32 -1.32 -20.91
CA PRO A 57 -14.92 -2.57 -20.46
C PRO A 57 -14.35 -3.03 -19.11
N ALA A 58 -15.15 -3.73 -18.33
CA ALA A 58 -14.79 -4.18 -16.98
C ALA A 58 -13.49 -5.02 -16.93
N GLN A 59 -13.16 -5.73 -18.00
CA GLN A 59 -11.93 -6.53 -18.14
C GLN A 59 -10.63 -5.68 -18.12
N SER A 60 -10.72 -4.39 -18.43
CA SER A 60 -9.58 -3.45 -18.39
C SER A 60 -9.39 -2.81 -17.00
N LEU A 61 -10.34 -2.96 -16.08
CA LEU A 61 -10.25 -2.38 -14.72
C LEU A 61 -9.00 -2.84 -13.93
N PRO A 62 -8.55 -4.11 -13.99
CA PRO A 62 -7.32 -4.50 -13.31
C PRO A 62 -6.05 -3.80 -13.82
N ALA A 63 -6.01 -3.41 -15.10
CA ALA A 63 -4.89 -2.63 -15.65
C ALA A 63 -4.93 -1.17 -15.15
N ILE A 64 -6.12 -0.58 -15.09
CA ILE A 64 -6.35 0.76 -14.50
C ILE A 64 -5.91 0.77 -13.03
N ARG A 65 -6.35 -0.20 -12.21
CA ARG A 65 -5.97 -0.29 -10.80
C ARG A 65 -4.46 -0.39 -10.64
N ARG A 66 -3.79 -1.28 -11.39
CA ARG A 66 -2.32 -1.40 -11.36
C ARG A 66 -1.62 -0.10 -11.76
N ALA A 67 -2.15 0.64 -12.73
CA ALA A 67 -1.58 1.91 -13.13
C ALA A 67 -1.75 2.99 -12.06
N ARG A 68 -2.87 2.99 -11.30
CA ARG A 68 -3.05 3.83 -10.11
C ARG A 68 -2.12 3.41 -8.96
N GLU A 69 -1.98 2.11 -8.71
CA GLU A 69 -1.08 1.56 -7.68
C GLU A 69 0.40 1.88 -7.95
N LYS A 70 0.80 2.05 -9.23
CA LYS A 70 2.15 2.46 -9.64
C LYS A 70 2.49 3.92 -9.28
N ILE A 71 1.50 4.72 -8.88
CA ILE A 71 1.75 6.04 -8.29
C ILE A 71 2.16 5.82 -6.84
N GLU A 72 3.43 5.43 -6.65
CA GLU A 72 3.98 5.20 -5.32
C GLU A 72 4.29 6.52 -4.60
N VAL A 73 3.62 6.75 -3.48
CA VAL A 73 3.89 7.87 -2.57
C VAL A 73 4.90 7.48 -1.50
N SER A 74 5.63 8.46 -0.98
CA SER A 74 6.63 8.22 0.08
C SER A 74 6.01 8.35 1.47
N LEU A 75 5.95 7.25 2.22
CA LEU A 75 5.60 7.27 3.64
C LEU A 75 6.87 7.46 4.49
N GLU A 76 7.05 8.68 5.01
CA GLU A 76 8.30 9.05 5.71
C GLU A 76 8.12 9.50 7.16
N ALA A 77 9.08 9.15 8.02
CA ALA A 77 9.12 9.53 9.42
C ALA A 77 10.54 9.59 9.97
N GLN A 78 10.76 10.45 10.97
CA GLN A 78 11.99 10.43 11.79
C GLN A 78 11.74 9.60 13.05
N VAL A 79 12.46 8.49 13.22
CA VAL A 79 12.31 7.56 14.35
C VAL A 79 13.66 7.36 15.06
N PRO A 80 13.69 6.97 16.34
CA PRO A 80 14.89 6.48 17.00
C PRO A 80 15.59 5.36 16.22
N ALA A 81 16.92 5.30 16.26
CA ALA A 81 17.68 4.22 15.63
C ALA A 81 17.27 2.82 16.13
N SER A 82 16.92 2.70 17.41
CA SER A 82 16.39 1.46 18.00
C SER A 82 15.14 0.93 17.29
N ASP A 83 14.31 1.82 16.73
CA ASP A 83 13.11 1.41 16.01
C ASP A 83 13.46 0.78 14.65
N ILE A 84 14.55 1.24 14.01
CA ILE A 84 15.10 0.63 12.79
C ILE A 84 15.73 -0.73 13.13
N GLU A 85 16.49 -0.81 14.21
CA GLU A 85 17.15 -2.05 14.67
C GLU A 85 16.12 -3.16 14.97
N ILE A 86 14.95 -2.80 15.54
CA ILE A 86 13.84 -3.74 15.74
C ILE A 86 13.31 -4.25 14.40
N LEU A 87 13.11 -3.36 13.41
CA LEU A 87 12.65 -3.75 12.08
C LEU A 87 13.66 -4.65 11.37
N ASP A 88 14.95 -4.42 11.58
CA ASP A 88 16.02 -5.27 11.05
C ASP A 88 16.02 -6.66 11.70
N ALA A 89 15.95 -6.71 13.03
CA ALA A 89 15.85 -7.97 13.76
C ALA A 89 14.61 -8.77 13.30
N ALA A 90 13.47 -8.10 13.15
CA ALA A 90 12.24 -8.70 12.65
C ALA A 90 12.38 -9.21 11.19
N ALA A 91 13.03 -8.44 10.31
CA ALA A 91 13.28 -8.85 8.94
C ALA A 91 14.16 -10.12 8.87
N THR A 92 15.20 -10.20 9.70
CA THR A 92 16.08 -11.39 9.76
C THR A 92 15.38 -12.63 10.33
N ARG A 93 14.31 -12.46 11.11
CA ARG A 93 13.50 -13.59 11.59
C ARG A 93 12.73 -14.25 10.44
N ILE A 94 12.22 -13.47 9.49
CA ILE A 94 11.31 -13.94 8.43
C ILE A 94 11.99 -14.29 7.11
N SER A 95 13.23 -13.83 6.87
CA SER A 95 14.00 -14.19 5.67
C SER A 95 15.50 -14.08 5.93
N GLU A 96 16.27 -15.02 5.38
CA GLU A 96 17.74 -14.97 5.33
C GLU A 96 18.24 -13.89 4.36
N ARG A 97 17.40 -13.46 3.41
CA ARG A 97 17.67 -12.39 2.44
C ARG A 97 17.07 -11.05 2.89
N ALA A 98 17.01 -10.85 4.21
CA ALA A 98 16.44 -9.67 4.85
C ALA A 98 16.94 -8.36 4.22
N SER A 99 16.00 -7.46 3.94
CA SER A 99 16.27 -6.22 3.21
C SER A 99 15.21 -5.17 3.52
N VAL A 100 15.38 -3.96 2.97
CA VAL A 100 14.40 -2.86 3.13
C VAL A 100 12.99 -3.26 2.66
N ARG A 101 12.88 -4.18 1.68
CA ARG A 101 11.60 -4.72 1.21
C ARG A 101 10.84 -5.45 2.32
N HIS A 102 11.57 -6.20 3.16
CA HIS A 102 11.01 -6.92 4.31
C HIS A 102 10.51 -5.98 5.40
N ARG A 103 11.22 -4.88 5.65
CA ARG A 103 10.75 -3.84 6.57
C ARG A 103 9.43 -3.22 6.09
N LYS A 104 9.33 -2.90 4.79
CA LYS A 104 8.09 -2.41 4.15
C LYS A 104 6.96 -3.44 4.31
N PHE A 105 7.23 -4.70 4.00
CA PHE A 105 6.25 -5.79 4.15
C PHE A 105 5.72 -5.90 5.57
N LEU A 106 6.61 -5.98 6.57
CA LEU A 106 6.22 -6.07 7.99
C LEU A 106 5.38 -4.86 8.41
N LEU A 107 5.81 -3.64 8.11
CA LEU A 107 5.03 -2.45 8.45
C LEU A 107 3.66 -2.46 7.80
N ALA A 108 3.56 -2.78 6.51
CA ALA A 108 2.28 -2.84 5.82
C ALA A 108 1.37 -3.93 6.40
N PHE A 109 1.92 -5.11 6.67
CA PHE A 109 1.19 -6.23 7.28
C PHE A 109 0.62 -5.85 8.64
N TYR A 110 1.45 -5.33 9.55
CA TYR A 110 1.00 -5.00 10.91
C TYR A 110 0.07 -3.79 10.94
N VAL A 111 0.27 -2.78 10.08
CA VAL A 111 -0.71 -1.68 9.92
C VAL A 111 -2.06 -2.23 9.50
N ARG A 112 -2.11 -3.06 8.46
CA ARG A 112 -3.38 -3.64 7.97
C ARG A 112 -4.03 -4.57 8.98
N LYS A 113 -3.22 -5.38 9.69
CA LYS A 113 -3.69 -6.24 10.78
C LYS A 113 -4.40 -5.41 11.85
N MET A 114 -3.83 -4.27 12.25
CA MET A 114 -4.44 -3.38 13.24
C MET A 114 -5.63 -2.59 12.68
N ALA A 115 -5.55 -2.10 11.45
CA ALA A 115 -6.64 -1.34 10.84
C ALA A 115 -7.93 -2.15 10.68
N ARG A 116 -7.81 -3.48 10.56
CA ARG A 116 -8.93 -4.44 10.49
C ARG A 116 -9.46 -4.87 11.86
N ASP A 117 -8.68 -4.65 12.92
CA ASP A 117 -9.08 -4.97 14.29
C ASP A 117 -9.94 -3.81 14.84
N PRO A 118 -11.19 -4.06 15.29
CA PRO A 118 -12.04 -3.03 15.91
C PRO A 118 -11.35 -2.30 17.08
N GLN A 119 -10.44 -2.96 17.79
CA GLN A 119 -9.67 -2.38 18.90
C GLN A 119 -8.28 -1.87 18.48
N GLY A 120 -7.91 -2.00 17.21
CA GLY A 120 -6.58 -1.70 16.72
C GLY A 120 -6.16 -0.24 16.95
N ALA A 121 -7.10 0.70 16.86
CA ALA A 121 -6.84 2.12 17.08
C ALA A 121 -6.46 2.46 18.55
N GLU A 122 -7.09 1.82 19.53
CA GLU A 122 -6.73 2.01 20.94
C GLU A 122 -5.45 1.23 21.28
N ARG A 123 -5.31 0.01 20.73
CA ARG A 123 -4.12 -0.81 20.91
C ARG A 123 -2.86 -0.12 20.39
N ILE A 124 -2.89 0.48 19.20
CA ILE A 124 -1.72 1.18 18.65
C ILE A 124 -1.31 2.39 19.50
N LYS A 125 -2.29 3.07 20.08
CA LYS A 125 -2.07 4.20 20.99
C LYS A 125 -1.39 3.75 22.27
N GLN A 126 -1.85 2.65 22.87
CA GLN A 126 -1.21 2.06 24.04
C GLN A 126 0.24 1.62 23.76
N LEU A 127 0.46 0.92 22.65
CA LEU A 127 1.81 0.49 22.23
C LEU A 127 2.75 1.67 21.98
N PHE A 128 2.25 2.75 21.38
CA PHE A 128 3.03 3.98 21.23
C PHE A 128 3.40 4.59 22.60
N LEU A 129 2.47 4.63 23.56
CA LEU A 129 2.74 5.14 24.90
C LEU A 129 3.81 4.31 25.62
N GLU A 130 3.76 2.98 25.52
CA GLU A 130 4.80 2.09 26.03
C GLU A 130 6.15 2.35 25.36
N ALA A 131 6.18 2.48 24.04
CA ALA A 131 7.39 2.77 23.28
C ALA A 131 7.98 4.16 23.63
N LYS A 132 7.15 5.11 24.05
CA LYS A 132 7.58 6.42 24.56
C LYS A 132 8.10 6.33 26.00
N ALA A 133 7.48 5.50 26.84
CA ALA A 133 7.87 5.30 28.23
C ALA A 133 9.17 4.50 28.39
N ALA A 134 9.49 3.63 27.42
CA ALA A 134 10.74 2.88 27.37
C ALA A 134 11.95 3.84 27.24
N LYS A 135 12.54 4.20 28.37
CA LYS A 135 13.77 4.99 28.44
C LYS A 135 14.99 4.08 28.24
N PRO A 136 16.07 4.56 27.61
CA PRO A 136 17.34 3.84 27.60
C PRO A 136 17.83 3.59 29.03
N LYS A 137 18.43 2.42 29.28
CA LYS A 137 18.95 2.03 30.61
C LYS A 137 20.04 2.98 31.14
N ALA A 138 20.72 3.70 30.25
CA ALA A 138 21.74 4.70 30.58
C ALA A 138 21.44 6.02 29.88
N LYS A 139 22.02 7.14 30.34
CA LYS A 139 21.91 8.47 29.69
C LYS A 139 22.70 8.52 28.37
N VAL A 140 22.40 7.62 27.44
CA VAL A 140 23.03 7.51 26.12
C VAL A 140 22.15 8.20 25.10
N ARG A 141 22.75 9.03 24.24
CA ARG A 141 22.05 9.71 23.15
C ARG A 141 21.67 8.68 22.08
N VAL A 142 20.37 8.47 21.87
CA VAL A 142 19.86 7.66 20.75
C VAL A 142 19.70 8.56 19.52
N PRO A 143 20.39 8.30 18.41
CA PRO A 143 20.25 9.11 17.20
C PRO A 143 18.88 8.91 16.55
N ARG A 144 18.39 9.95 15.86
CA ARG A 144 17.21 9.84 14.98
C ARG A 144 17.65 9.40 13.59
N LYS A 145 16.88 8.50 12.98
CA LYS A 145 17.07 7.98 11.63
C LYS A 145 15.80 8.19 10.83
N ARG A 146 15.97 8.46 9.53
CA ARG A 146 14.86 8.55 8.58
C ARG A 146 14.40 7.14 8.21
N LEU A 147 13.11 6.90 8.41
CA LEU A 147 12.38 5.75 7.91
C LEU A 147 11.55 6.22 6.72
N SER A 148 11.81 5.69 5.53
CA SER A 148 11.08 6.05 4.31
C SER A 148 10.84 4.80 3.48
N PHE A 149 9.60 4.64 3.02
CA PHE A 149 9.22 3.58 2.10
C PHE A 149 8.26 4.13 1.05
N LYS A 150 8.33 3.54 -0.13
CA LYS A 150 7.32 3.73 -1.17
C LYS A 150 6.13 2.84 -0.91
N VAL A 151 4.92 3.39 -0.96
CA VAL A 151 3.65 2.68 -0.76
C VAL A 151 2.65 3.09 -1.84
N SER A 152 1.64 2.26 -2.10
CA SER A 152 0.56 2.64 -3.00
C SER A 152 -0.27 3.77 -2.39
N HIS A 153 -0.95 4.54 -3.23
CA HIS A 153 -1.90 5.58 -2.79
C HIS A 153 -2.97 5.00 -1.85
N ASP A 154 -3.60 3.88 -2.23
CA ASP A 154 -4.61 3.19 -1.42
C ASP A 154 -4.12 2.83 -0.02
N PHE A 155 -2.85 2.40 0.11
CA PHE A 155 -2.27 2.12 1.43
C PHE A 155 -1.99 3.39 2.22
N GLU A 156 -1.60 4.48 1.55
CA GLU A 156 -1.41 5.78 2.21
C GLU A 156 -2.73 6.31 2.76
N GLU A 157 -3.82 6.23 2.00
CA GLU A 157 -5.16 6.60 2.45
C GLU A 157 -5.62 5.72 3.62
N GLU A 158 -5.44 4.40 3.51
CA GLU A 158 -5.74 3.44 4.59
C GLU A 158 -4.95 3.81 5.87
N PHE A 159 -3.66 4.09 5.73
CA PHE A 159 -2.79 4.50 6.83
C PHE A 159 -3.23 5.85 7.43
N ALA A 160 -3.58 6.83 6.59
CA ALA A 160 -4.02 8.15 7.03
C ALA A 160 -5.35 8.08 7.78
N ALA A 161 -6.29 7.27 7.29
CA ALA A 161 -7.55 6.99 7.98
C ALA A 161 -7.30 6.34 9.35
N PHE A 162 -6.43 5.31 9.40
CA PHE A 162 -6.07 4.65 10.66
C PHE A 162 -5.38 5.60 11.66
N ALA A 163 -4.47 6.47 11.18
CA ALA A 163 -3.82 7.49 11.98
C ALA A 163 -4.83 8.49 12.57
N LYS A 164 -5.82 8.90 11.76
CA LYS A 164 -6.91 9.79 12.18
C LYS A 164 -7.78 9.15 13.26
N ILE A 165 -8.21 7.90 13.05
CA ILE A 165 -9.06 7.16 14.01
C ILE A 165 -8.33 6.95 15.34
N SER A 166 -7.04 6.62 15.32
CA SER A 166 -6.22 6.45 16.52
C SER A 166 -5.85 7.77 17.21
N GLY A 167 -6.10 8.92 16.58
CA GLY A 167 -5.69 10.24 17.09
C GLY A 167 -4.17 10.42 17.13
N LEU A 168 -3.42 9.66 16.34
CA LEU A 168 -1.96 9.64 16.33
C LEU A 168 -1.40 10.30 15.06
N LYS A 169 -0.25 10.97 15.20
CA LYS A 169 0.55 11.38 14.04
C LYS A 169 1.18 10.15 13.37
N LYS A 170 1.46 10.24 12.07
CA LYS A 170 2.18 9.19 11.30
C LYS A 170 3.39 8.59 12.02
N THR A 171 4.26 9.43 12.58
CA THR A 171 5.44 8.96 13.33
C THR A 171 5.07 8.16 14.58
N GLN A 172 3.96 8.48 15.24
CA GLN A 172 3.51 7.80 16.45
C GLN A 172 2.90 6.44 16.11
N VAL A 173 2.07 6.38 15.06
CA VAL A 173 1.57 5.12 14.50
C VAL A 173 2.73 4.19 14.15
N LEU A 174 3.70 4.66 13.36
CA LEU A 174 4.85 3.83 12.96
C LEU A 174 5.62 3.30 14.18
N ARG A 175 5.82 4.12 15.22
CA ARG A 175 6.50 3.67 16.44
C ARG A 175 5.69 2.64 17.24
N GLY A 176 4.37 2.78 17.30
CA GLY A 176 3.50 1.78 17.90
C GLY A 176 3.51 0.46 17.11
N VAL A 177 3.55 0.53 15.78
CA VAL A 177 3.63 -0.67 14.91
C VAL A 177 4.96 -1.38 15.12
N VAL A 178 6.07 -0.65 15.17
CA VAL A 178 7.39 -1.22 15.51
C VAL A 178 7.37 -1.90 16.89
N ARG A 179 6.65 -1.32 17.85
CA ARG A 179 6.47 -1.92 19.18
C ARG A 179 5.66 -3.22 19.13
N ASP A 180 4.60 -3.29 18.34
CA ASP A 180 3.83 -4.53 18.14
C ASP A 180 4.68 -5.60 17.46
N ILE A 181 5.40 -5.25 16.40
CA ILE A 181 6.36 -6.14 15.72
C ILE A 181 7.38 -6.68 16.72
N ARG A 182 7.91 -5.82 17.60
CA ARG A 182 8.85 -6.27 18.63
C ARG A 182 8.20 -7.31 19.54
N SER A 183 7.02 -7.02 20.07
CA SER A 183 6.33 -7.88 21.04
C SER A 183 5.86 -9.20 20.41
N ASP A 184 5.48 -9.18 19.14
CA ASP A 184 4.98 -10.35 18.42
C ASP A 184 6.12 -11.21 17.86
N LEU A 185 7.13 -10.61 17.22
CA LEU A 185 8.08 -11.31 16.35
C LEU A 185 9.53 -11.36 16.87
N VAL A 186 9.96 -10.35 17.64
CA VAL A 186 11.37 -10.20 18.05
C VAL A 186 11.60 -10.66 19.49
N ALA A 187 10.75 -10.24 20.42
CA ALA A 187 10.90 -10.54 21.84
C ALA A 187 10.63 -12.00 22.20
N PRO A 188 9.61 -12.68 21.62
CA PRO A 188 9.41 -14.10 21.89
C PRO A 188 10.48 -14.98 21.23
N GLU A 189 10.87 -16.05 21.91
CA GLU A 189 11.75 -17.09 21.33
C GLU A 189 11.04 -17.85 20.21
N HIS A 190 9.75 -18.15 20.39
CA HIS A 190 8.90 -18.84 19.42
C HIS A 190 7.67 -18.01 19.06
N PRO A 191 7.79 -17.02 18.14
CA PRO A 191 6.65 -16.21 17.70
C PRO A 191 5.58 -17.05 16.98
N ALA A 192 4.33 -16.92 17.41
CA ALA A 192 3.21 -17.63 16.78
C ALA A 192 3.00 -17.24 15.31
N SER A 193 3.31 -15.99 14.95
CA SER A 193 3.18 -15.45 13.59
C SER A 193 4.35 -15.81 12.66
N LEU A 194 5.44 -16.41 13.17
CA LEU A 194 6.68 -16.59 12.41
C LEU A 194 6.49 -17.46 11.17
N SER A 195 5.86 -18.63 11.32
CA SER A 195 5.68 -19.58 10.22
C SER A 195 4.87 -18.98 9.08
N GLN A 196 3.76 -18.33 9.40
CA GLN A 196 2.90 -17.65 8.43
C GLN A 196 3.64 -16.52 7.70
N LEU A 197 4.38 -15.68 8.44
CA LEU A 197 5.13 -14.58 7.84
C LEU A 197 6.25 -15.07 6.93
N ARG A 198 6.93 -16.16 7.28
CA ARG A 198 7.94 -16.81 6.44
C ARG A 198 7.36 -17.34 5.14
N GLU A 199 6.20 -18.00 5.22
CA GLU A 199 5.50 -18.52 4.03
C GLU A 199 5.09 -17.38 3.09
N LEU A 200 4.49 -16.31 3.62
CA LEU A 200 4.13 -15.13 2.83
C LEU A 200 5.36 -14.49 2.17
N VAL A 201 6.47 -14.34 2.89
CA VAL A 201 7.70 -13.78 2.32
C VAL A 201 8.31 -14.70 1.26
N ALA A 202 8.35 -16.01 1.48
CA ALA A 202 8.87 -16.96 0.51
C ALA A 202 8.14 -16.85 -0.84
N THR A 203 6.81 -16.67 -0.84
CA THR A 203 6.03 -16.46 -2.08
C THR A 203 6.32 -15.13 -2.77
N MET A 204 6.84 -14.13 -2.06
CA MET A 204 7.25 -12.85 -2.64
C MET A 204 8.70 -12.86 -3.16
N GLU A 205 9.50 -13.82 -2.72
CA GLU A 205 10.91 -13.99 -3.08
C GLU A 205 11.14 -15.00 -4.21
N SER A 206 10.16 -15.87 -4.49
CA SER A 206 10.11 -16.81 -5.62
C SER A 206 9.83 -16.10 -6.93
#